data_AF-A0A7Y6CJJ6-F1
#
_entry.id   AF-A0A7Y6CJJ6-F1
#
_cell.length_a   1.000
_cell.length_b   1.000
_cell.length_c   1.000
_cell.angle_alpha   90.00
_cell.angle_beta   90.00
_cell.angle_gamma   90.00
#
_symmetry.space_group_name_H-M   'P 1'
#
loop_
_entity.id
_entity.type
_entity.pdbx_description
1 polymer ?
#
loop_
_entity_poly.entity_id
_entity_poly.type
_entity_poly.pdbx_seq_one_letter_code
_entity_poly.pdbx_strand_id
1 'polypeptide(L)' 'MSEQHFEPDQPEPRPDPVEEQPAESTGHPAVDEVVASLDGLGDRPVEEHVAVFESAHDRLRGALADAGDEPSS' A
#
# COMPACT_ATOMS: atom_id res chain seq x y z
N MET A 1 -23.61 45.30 -12.09
CA MET A 1 -23.43 43.84 -12.17
C MET A 1 -22.01 43.58 -11.70
N SER A 2 -21.84 42.95 -10.53
CA SER A 2 -20.51 42.62 -10.01
C SER A 2 -20.04 41.36 -10.70
N GLU A 3 -18.98 41.48 -11.49
CA GLU A 3 -18.28 40.34 -12.08
C GLU A 3 -17.61 39.59 -10.93
N GLN A 4 -18.18 38.45 -10.56
CA GLN A 4 -17.60 37.57 -9.55
C GLN A 4 -16.31 37.01 -10.16
N HIS A 5 -15.18 37.52 -9.67
CA HIS A 5 -13.85 37.04 -10.00
C HIS A 5 -13.76 35.58 -9.56
N PHE A 6 -13.95 34.65 -10.51
CA PHE A 6 -13.71 33.23 -10.30
C PHE A 6 -12.20 33.05 -10.35
N GLU A 7 -11.54 33.02 -9.19
CA GLU A 7 -10.16 32.55 -9.12
C GLU A 7 -10.12 31.15 -9.74
N PRO A 8 -9.30 30.92 -10.77
CA PRO A 8 -9.17 29.60 -11.34
C PRO A 8 -8.75 28.63 -10.23
N ASP A 9 -9.34 27.43 -10.27
CA ASP A 9 -9.02 26.26 -9.46
C ASP A 9 -7.51 26.19 -9.19
N GLN A 10 -7.07 26.72 -8.05
CA GLN A 10 -5.66 26.67 -7.68
C GLN A 10 -5.35 25.20 -7.42
N PRO A 11 -4.38 24.59 -8.12
CA PRO A 11 -4.07 23.18 -7.92
C PRO A 11 -3.74 22.98 -6.45
N GLU A 12 -4.47 22.09 -5.79
CA GLU A 12 -4.22 21.77 -4.38
C GLU A 12 -2.72 21.44 -4.19
N PRO A 13 -2.10 21.91 -3.09
CA PRO A 13 -0.70 21.61 -2.83
C PRO A 13 -0.53 20.10 -2.83
N ARG A 14 0.33 19.59 -3.73
CA ARG A 14 0.69 18.17 -3.71
C ARG A 14 1.22 17.85 -2.32
N PRO A 15 0.77 16.74 -1.70
CA PRO A 15 1.33 16.31 -0.44
C PRO A 15 2.84 16.19 -0.59
N ASP A 16 3.57 16.65 0.43
CA ASP A 16 5.01 16.47 0.50
C ASP A 16 5.35 14.97 0.42
N PRO A 17 6.49 14.60 -0.18
CA PRO A 17 6.95 13.22 -0.16
C PRO A 17 6.99 12.73 1.28
N VAL A 18 6.15 11.75 1.61
CA VAL A 18 6.24 11.03 2.89
C VAL A 18 7.56 10.29 2.89
N GLU A 19 8.40 10.52 3.90
CA GLU A 19 9.59 9.68 4.11
C GLU A 19 9.15 8.21 4.23
N GLU A 20 9.72 7.37 3.38
CA GLU A 20 9.45 5.93 3.34
C GLU A 20 9.94 5.32 4.65
N GLN A 21 9.03 5.14 5.61
CA GLN A 21 9.34 4.51 6.88
C GLN A 21 9.38 2.99 6.68
N PRO A 22 10.39 2.30 7.25
CA PRO A 22 10.45 0.85 7.17
C PRO A 22 9.20 0.26 7.83
N ALA A 23 8.61 -0.74 7.19
CA ALA A 23 7.46 -1.43 7.73
C ALA A 23 7.80 -2.10 9.07
N GLU A 24 6.93 -1.93 10.07
CA GLU A 24 7.06 -2.62 11.34
C GLU A 24 6.81 -4.13 11.14
N SER A 25 7.60 -4.98 11.81
CA SER A 25 7.37 -6.42 11.80
C SER A 25 6.06 -6.76 12.51
N THR A 26 5.24 -7.56 11.85
CA THR A 26 3.96 -8.05 12.35
C THR A 26 4.10 -9.25 13.29
N GLY A 27 5.31 -9.81 13.39
CA GLY A 27 5.61 -11.02 14.16
C GLY A 27 5.21 -12.32 13.45
N HIS A 28 4.62 -12.24 12.25
CA HIS A 28 4.30 -13.41 11.43
C HIS A 28 5.19 -13.44 10.18
N PRO A 29 6.11 -14.42 10.04
CA PRO A 29 7.15 -14.39 9.00
C PRO A 29 6.57 -14.32 7.58
N ALA A 30 5.49 -15.05 7.29
CA ALA A 30 4.84 -14.99 5.98
C ALA A 30 4.18 -13.64 5.69
N VAL A 31 3.71 -12.91 6.70
CA VAL A 31 3.13 -11.57 6.52
C VAL A 31 4.26 -10.56 6.34
N ASP A 32 5.32 -10.66 7.12
CA ASP A 32 6.50 -9.80 7.01
C ASP A 32 7.17 -9.92 5.63
N GLU A 33 7.27 -11.12 5.07
CA GLU A 33 7.77 -11.32 3.70
C GLU A 33 6.88 -10.66 2.63
N VAL A 34 5.55 -10.71 2.80
CA VAL A 34 4.62 -10.05 1.88
C VAL A 34 4.75 -8.54 1.98
N VAL A 35 4.83 -8.00 3.18
CA VAL A 35 4.99 -6.55 3.39
C VAL A 35 6.34 -6.07 2.84
N ALA A 36 7.42 -6.81 3.08
CA ALA A 36 8.72 -6.52 2.50
C ALA A 36 8.73 -6.55 0.96
N SER A 37 7.86 -7.36 0.33
CA SER A 37 7.75 -7.39 -1.13
C SER A 37 7.17 -6.12 -1.76
N LEU A 38 6.49 -5.28 -0.94
CA LEU A 38 5.93 -3.99 -1.35
C LEU A 38 6.93 -2.83 -1.23
N ASP A 39 8.10 -3.07 -0.61
CA ASP A 39 9.17 -2.08 -0.50
C ASP A 39 9.68 -1.66 -1.89
N GLY A 40 9.85 -0.35 -2.10
CA GLY A 40 10.26 0.21 -3.39
C GLY A 40 9.25 0.03 -4.52
N LEU A 41 7.98 -0.31 -4.22
CA LEU A 41 6.92 -0.36 -5.24
C LEU A 41 6.70 1.02 -5.88
N GLY A 42 6.89 2.10 -5.11
CA GLY A 42 6.78 3.48 -5.59
C GLY A 42 7.75 3.85 -6.73
N ASP A 43 8.89 3.16 -6.81
CA ASP A 43 9.88 3.35 -7.88
C ASP A 43 9.55 2.57 -9.16
N ARG A 44 8.56 1.67 -9.11
CA ARG A 44 8.15 0.84 -10.27
C ARG A 44 7.07 1.55 -11.09
N PRO A 45 6.94 1.21 -12.39
CA PRO A 45 5.84 1.70 -13.21
C PRO A 45 4.48 1.34 -12.61
N VAL A 46 3.54 2.28 -12.65
CA VAL A 46 2.19 2.11 -12.06
C VAL A 46 1.45 0.93 -12.68
N GLU A 47 1.72 0.60 -13.94
CA GLU A 47 1.09 -0.56 -14.59
C GLU A 47 1.49 -1.89 -13.92
N GLU A 48 2.66 -1.95 -13.29
CA GLU A 48 3.14 -3.13 -12.57
C GLU A 48 2.59 -3.24 -11.16
N HIS A 49 2.11 -2.14 -10.57
CA HIS A 49 1.64 -2.10 -9.19
C HIS A 49 0.50 -3.08 -8.95
N VAL A 50 -0.44 -3.17 -9.90
CA VAL A 50 -1.60 -4.05 -9.80
C VAL A 50 -1.16 -5.51 -9.64
N ALA A 51 -0.23 -5.97 -10.48
CA ALA A 51 0.26 -7.36 -10.42
C ALA A 51 0.97 -7.66 -9.11
N VAL A 52 1.74 -6.70 -8.58
CA VAL A 52 2.41 -6.83 -7.27
C VAL A 52 1.38 -6.90 -6.14
N PHE A 53 0.39 -6.01 -6.13
CA PHE A 53 -0.67 -5.99 -5.12
C PHE A 53 -1.53 -7.26 -5.15
N GLU A 54 -1.88 -7.77 -6.33
CA GLU A 54 -2.62 -9.04 -6.46
C GLU A 54 -1.82 -10.20 -5.85
N SER A 55 -0.53 -10.33 -6.20
CA SER A 55 0.32 -11.37 -5.63
C SER A 55 0.46 -11.25 -4.11
N ALA A 56 0.59 -10.02 -3.59
CA ALA A 56 0.66 -9.76 -2.16
C ALA A 56 -0.65 -10.17 -1.45
N HIS A 57 -1.81 -9.82 -2.01
CA HIS A 57 -3.11 -10.20 -1.45
C HIS A 57 -3.32 -11.72 -1.42
N ASP A 58 -2.96 -12.43 -2.49
CA ASP A 58 -3.10 -13.89 -2.52
C ASP A 58 -2.24 -14.58 -1.45
N ARG A 59 -0.98 -14.11 -1.28
CA ARG A 59 -0.09 -14.62 -0.24
C ARG A 59 -0.58 -14.31 1.16
N LEU A 60 -1.04 -13.07 1.39
CA LEU A 60 -1.58 -12.66 2.69
C LEU A 60 -2.83 -13.48 3.04
N ARG A 61 -3.72 -13.71 2.08
CA ARG A 61 -4.90 -14.57 2.27
C ARG A 61 -4.49 -16.00 2.64
N GLY A 62 -3.48 -16.55 1.98
CA GLY A 62 -2.93 -17.87 2.31
C GLY A 62 -2.38 -17.93 3.74
N ALA A 63 -1.55 -16.96 4.12
CA ALA A 63 -0.98 -16.87 5.47
C ALA A 63 -2.06 -16.75 6.56
N LEU A 64 -3.08 -15.93 6.33
CA LEU A 64 -4.19 -15.76 7.27
C LEU A 64 -5.10 -17.00 7.36
N ALA A 65 -5.27 -17.72 6.25
CA ALA A 65 -6.02 -18.98 6.27
C ALA A 65 -5.27 -20.05 7.07
N ASP A 66 -3.95 -20.17 6.90
CA ASP A 66 -3.10 -21.11 7.65
C ASP A 66 -3.11 -20.81 9.16
N ALA A 67 -2.92 -19.54 9.54
CA ALA A 67 -2.99 -19.11 10.94
C ALA A 67 -4.37 -19.34 11.58
N GLY A 68 -5.45 -19.32 10.79
CA GLY A 68 -6.81 -19.59 11.26
C GLY A 68 -7.20 -21.07 11.29
N ASP A 69 -6.44 -21.93 10.61
CA ASP A 69 -6.64 -23.38 10.55
C ASP A 69 -5.79 -24.14 11.60
N GLU A 70 -4.94 -23.43 12.35
CA GLU A 70 -4.25 -24.01 13.51
C GLU A 70 -5.29 -24.63 14.45
N PRO A 71 -5.28 -25.96 14.65
CA PRO A 71 -6.26 -26.62 15.49
C PRO A 71 -6.10 -26.06 16.89
N SER A 72 -7.15 -25.40 17.41
CA SER A 72 -7.25 -25.08 18.84
C SER A 72 -7.03 -26.36 19.63
N SER A 73 -5.82 -26.52 20.16
CA SER A 73 -5.42 -27.63 21.01
C SER A 73 -5.51 -27.28 22.48
#